data_AF-A0A3B0UCP5-F1
#
_entry.id   AF-A0A3B0UCP5-F1
#
_cell.length_a   1.000
_cell.length_b   1.000
_cell.length_c   1.000
_cell.angle_alpha   90.00
_cell.angle_beta   90.00
_cell.angle_gamma   90.00
#
_symmetry.space_group_name_H-M   'P 1'
#
loop_
_entity.id
_entity.type
_entity.pdbx_description
1 polymer ?
#
loop_
_entity_poly.entity_id
_entity_poly.type
_entity_poly.pdbx_seq_one_letter_code
_entity_poly.pdbx_strand_id
1 'polypeptide(L)'
;MVERIKAIMAHYQLRAAQFSDAIGMQRSAVSHVLSGRNKPSLDFILRIKKRFPDIRLDWLTLGDGNMLANEVSSQASVSQNLFHDQPALEMTAEDKAVSHVNENPMAAEPEVSDEGLANYGTQKDNSHVTRILFVYNDGTFSEYKPRK
;
A
#
# COMPACT_ATOMS: atom_id res chain seq x y z
N MET A 1 -2.37 3.15 10.71
CA MET A 1 -2.37 2.56 9.35
C MET A 1 -2.79 1.10 9.33
N VAL A 2 -2.25 0.22 10.20
CA VAL A 2 -2.65 -1.21 10.25
C VAL A 2 -4.16 -1.39 10.36
N GLU A 3 -4.83 -0.67 11.26
CA GLU A 3 -6.29 -0.73 11.40
C GLU A 3 -7.05 -0.30 10.13
N ARG A 4 -6.49 0.63 9.34
CA ARG A 4 -7.07 1.04 8.06
C ARG A 4 -6.93 -0.06 7.00
N ILE A 5 -5.80 -0.77 6.98
CA ILE A 5 -5.61 -1.94 6.12
C ILE A 5 -6.60 -3.05 6.52
N LYS A 6 -6.79 -3.29 7.82
CA LYS A 6 -7.80 -4.24 8.31
C LYS A 6 -9.22 -3.83 7.93
N ALA A 7 -9.55 -2.53 7.98
CA ALA A 7 -10.85 -2.02 7.55
C ALA A 7 -11.07 -2.23 6.04
N ILE A 8 -10.05 -2.02 5.20
CA ILE A 8 -10.12 -2.37 3.76
C ILE A 8 -10.40 -3.88 3.60
N MET A 9 -9.66 -4.72 4.32
CA MET A 9 -9.86 -6.17 4.26
C MET A 9 -11.28 -6.57 4.69
N ALA A 10 -11.82 -5.96 5.73
CA ALA A 10 -13.18 -6.20 6.19
C ALA A 10 -14.23 -5.73 5.16
N HIS A 11 -14.04 -4.54 4.59
CA HIS A 11 -14.93 -3.97 3.58
C HIS A 11 -15.06 -4.85 2.34
N TYR A 12 -13.95 -5.43 1.86
CA TYR A 12 -13.95 -6.34 0.71
C TYR A 12 -14.09 -7.83 1.10
N GLN A 13 -14.37 -8.14 2.37
CA GLN A 13 -14.45 -9.50 2.94
C GLN A 13 -13.24 -10.41 2.60
N LEU A 14 -12.03 -9.85 2.60
CA LEU A 14 -10.80 -10.57 2.28
C LEU A 14 -10.08 -11.03 3.54
N ARG A 15 -9.68 -12.30 3.57
CA ARG A 15 -8.69 -12.80 4.55
C ARG A 15 -7.29 -12.34 4.14
N ALA A 16 -6.34 -12.34 5.09
CA ALA A 16 -4.97 -11.86 4.87
C ALA A 16 -4.28 -12.51 3.65
N ALA A 17 -4.46 -13.82 3.46
CA ALA A 17 -3.95 -14.53 2.29
C ALA A 17 -4.53 -13.99 0.97
N GLN A 18 -5.86 -13.86 0.90
CA GLN A 18 -6.56 -13.35 -0.29
C GLN A 18 -6.21 -11.89 -0.57
N PHE A 19 -6.03 -11.08 0.48
CA PHE A 19 -5.57 -9.69 0.33
C PHE A 19 -4.16 -9.63 -0.26
N SER A 20 -3.25 -10.47 0.21
CA SER A 20 -1.88 -10.58 -0.32
C SER A 20 -1.88 -10.95 -1.80
N ASP A 21 -2.65 -11.98 -2.14
CA ASP A 21 -2.81 -12.46 -3.50
C ASP A 21 -3.45 -11.37 -4.40
N ALA A 22 -4.41 -10.59 -3.87
CA ALA A 22 -5.09 -9.51 -4.60
C ALA A 22 -4.18 -8.31 -4.91
N ILE A 23 -3.30 -7.93 -3.99
CA ILE A 23 -2.34 -6.83 -4.21
C ILE A 23 -1.04 -7.31 -4.88
N GLY A 24 -0.89 -8.62 -5.10
CA GLY A 24 0.27 -9.22 -5.76
C GLY A 24 1.54 -9.17 -4.89
N MET A 25 1.38 -9.30 -3.56
CA MET A 25 2.50 -9.29 -2.62
C MET A 25 2.59 -10.60 -1.85
N GLN A 26 3.79 -10.91 -1.36
CA GLN A 26 4.02 -12.11 -0.56
C GLN A 26 3.23 -12.06 0.75
N ARG A 27 2.61 -13.19 1.14
CA ARG A 27 1.82 -13.32 2.37
C ARG A 27 2.61 -12.95 3.63
N SER A 28 3.91 -13.24 3.64
CA SER A 28 4.83 -12.82 4.72
C SER A 28 4.88 -11.30 4.83
N ALA A 29 5.03 -10.56 3.73
CA ALA A 29 5.11 -9.10 3.74
C ALA A 29 3.83 -8.47 4.32
N VAL A 30 2.65 -8.94 3.88
CA VAL A 30 1.36 -8.50 4.44
C VAL A 30 1.25 -8.84 5.92
N SER A 31 1.65 -10.03 6.33
CA SER A 31 1.64 -10.45 7.74
C SER A 31 2.50 -9.54 8.62
N HIS A 32 3.72 -9.19 8.17
CA HIS A 32 4.60 -8.28 8.90
C HIS A 32 3.99 -6.88 9.06
N VAL A 33 3.33 -6.34 8.02
CA VAL A 33 2.61 -5.06 8.12
C VAL A 33 1.44 -5.17 9.10
N LEU A 34 0.62 -6.23 8.99
CA LEU A 34 -0.54 -6.43 9.87
C LEU A 34 -0.16 -6.66 11.33
N SER A 35 1.05 -7.15 11.61
CA SER A 35 1.60 -7.29 12.96
C SER A 35 2.01 -5.95 13.60
N GLY A 36 2.05 -4.86 12.83
CA GLY A 36 2.43 -3.52 13.31
C GLY A 36 3.92 -3.33 13.56
N ARG A 37 4.76 -4.34 13.29
CA ARG A 37 6.21 -4.24 13.48
C ARG A 37 6.90 -3.47 12.35
N ASN A 38 6.30 -3.45 11.16
CA ASN A 38 6.83 -2.77 9.99
C ASN A 38 5.84 -1.72 9.44
N LYS A 39 6.38 -0.58 9.01
CA LYS A 39 5.64 0.36 8.16
C LYS A 39 5.51 -0.24 6.76
N PRO A 40 4.34 -0.15 6.11
CA PRO A 40 4.21 -0.57 4.72
C PRO A 40 5.09 0.32 3.83
N SER A 41 5.71 -0.29 2.83
CA SER A 41 6.52 0.42 1.84
C SER A 41 5.64 1.25 0.90
N LEU A 42 6.24 2.16 0.13
CA LEU A 42 5.53 2.91 -0.90
C LEU A 42 4.90 1.97 -1.94
N ASP A 43 5.63 0.95 -2.41
CA ASP A 43 5.10 -0.05 -3.34
C ASP A 43 3.86 -0.75 -2.75
N PHE A 44 3.87 -1.12 -1.47
CA PHE A 44 2.71 -1.70 -0.79
C PHE A 44 1.47 -0.79 -0.90
N ILE A 45 1.65 0.50 -0.63
CA ILE A 45 0.56 1.50 -0.68
C ILE A 45 0.07 1.69 -2.12
N LEU A 46 0.98 1.77 -3.09
CA LEU A 46 0.64 1.91 -4.51
C LEU A 46 -0.10 0.69 -5.05
N ARG A 47 0.29 -0.52 -4.63
CA ARG A 47 -0.40 -1.77 -4.97
C ARG A 47 -1.81 -1.81 -4.42
N ILE A 48 -2.03 -1.35 -3.19
CA ILE A 48 -3.37 -1.19 -2.63
C ILE A 48 -4.18 -0.21 -3.48
N LYS A 49 -3.64 0.98 -3.78
CA LYS A 49 -4.36 1.98 -4.58
C LYS A 49 -4.70 1.48 -5.98
N LYS A 50 -3.80 0.73 -6.60
CA LYS A 50 -4.02 0.10 -7.91
C LYS A 50 -5.11 -0.96 -7.85
N ARG A 51 -5.17 -1.76 -6.79
CA ARG A 51 -6.16 -2.85 -6.67
C ARG A 51 -7.54 -2.38 -6.21
N PHE A 52 -7.57 -1.37 -5.35
CA PHE A 52 -8.75 -0.79 -4.72
C PHE A 52 -8.81 0.72 -5.04
N PRO A 53 -9.17 1.09 -6.28
CA PRO A 53 -9.15 2.48 -6.73
C PRO A 53 -10.12 3.37 -5.95
N ASP A 54 -11.17 2.79 -5.37
CA ASP A 54 -12.17 3.50 -4.58
C ASP A 54 -11.62 4.01 -3.24
N ILE A 55 -10.54 3.42 -2.74
CA ILE A 55 -9.93 3.84 -1.46
C ILE A 55 -9.19 5.16 -1.62
N ARG A 56 -9.46 6.12 -0.73
CA ARG A 56 -8.75 7.39 -0.64
C ARG A 56 -7.35 7.18 -0.07
N LEU A 57 -6.36 7.73 -0.77
CA LEU A 57 -4.97 7.61 -0.35
C LEU A 57 -4.73 8.40 0.95
N ASP A 58 -5.27 9.62 1.06
CA ASP A 58 -5.18 10.46 2.25
C ASP A 58 -5.72 9.75 3.49
N TRP A 59 -6.88 9.08 3.33
CA TRP A 59 -7.45 8.30 4.40
C TRP A 59 -6.57 7.12 4.78
N LEU A 60 -5.96 6.42 3.81
CA LEU A 60 -5.08 5.29 4.07
C LEU A 60 -3.75 5.71 4.72
N THR A 61 -3.18 6.86 4.32
CA THR A 61 -1.85 7.34 4.73
C THR A 61 -1.91 8.23 5.97
N LEU A 62 -2.60 9.37 5.87
CA LEU A 62 -2.69 10.41 6.88
C LEU A 62 -3.73 10.08 7.94
N GLY A 63 -4.89 9.55 7.51
CA GLY A 63 -5.98 9.14 8.40
C GLY A 63 -7.16 10.07 8.33
N ASP A 64 -7.13 11.00 7.39
CA ASP A 64 -8.08 12.08 7.26
C ASP A 64 -9.15 11.74 6.22
N GLY A 65 -10.38 12.22 6.46
CA GLY A 65 -11.51 12.03 5.56
C GLY A 65 -12.14 10.64 5.62
N ASN A 66 -12.82 10.27 4.54
CA ASN A 66 -13.56 9.01 4.41
C ASN A 66 -12.73 7.94 3.71
N MET A 67 -13.05 6.66 3.97
CA MET A 67 -12.35 5.53 3.39
C MET A 67 -12.51 5.48 1.87
N LEU A 68 -13.74 5.49 1.36
CA LEU A 68 -14.00 5.47 -0.09
C LEU A 68 -14.18 6.89 -0.64
N ALA A 69 -13.79 7.08 -1.89
CA ALA A 69 -13.92 8.34 -2.60
C ALA A 69 -15.39 8.69 -2.92
N ASN A 70 -16.28 7.68 -2.96
CA ASN A 70 -17.65 7.83 -3.47
C ASN A 70 -18.74 7.89 -2.37
N GLU A 71 -18.38 8.02 -1.09
CA GLU A 71 -19.34 7.96 0.03
C GLU A 71 -20.13 9.26 0.25
N VAL A 72 -20.01 10.23 -0.66
CA VAL A 72 -20.62 11.56 -0.51
C VAL A 72 -22.15 11.56 -0.76
N SER A 73 -22.81 10.42 -1.06
CA SER A 73 -24.23 10.45 -1.47
C SER A 73 -25.20 9.48 -0.78
N SER A 74 -24.88 8.89 0.38
CA SER A 74 -25.82 7.96 1.06
C SER A 74 -26.33 8.43 2.43
N GLN A 75 -26.06 9.67 2.82
CA GLN A 75 -26.72 10.33 3.95
C GLN A 75 -27.52 11.55 3.49
N ALA A 76 -28.45 11.33 2.55
CA ALA A 76 -29.48 12.30 2.20
C ALA A 76 -30.86 11.61 2.12
N SER A 77 -31.36 11.19 3.27
CA SER A 77 -32.79 10.99 3.53
C SER A 77 -32.92 11.23 5.04
N VAL A 78 -33.44 12.34 5.53
CA VAL A 78 -34.79 12.87 5.35
C VAL A 78 -34.75 14.39 5.60
N SER A 79 -35.25 15.18 4.65
CA SER A 79 -35.99 16.43 4.94
C SER A 79 -36.72 16.81 3.66
N GLN A 80 -38.04 16.70 3.70
CA GLN A 80 -38.91 17.08 2.60
C GLN A 80 -39.10 18.59 2.53
N ASN A 81 -39.30 19.07 1.29
CA ASN A 81 -40.01 20.27 0.85
C ASN A 81 -39.43 21.64 1.25
N LEU A 82 -39.10 22.47 0.26
CA LEU A 82 -39.95 23.63 -0.09
C LEU A 82 -39.45 24.30 -1.38
N PHE A 83 -40.40 24.53 -2.28
CA PHE A 83 -40.29 25.18 -3.58
C PHE A 83 -39.61 26.56 -3.56
N HIS A 84 -38.72 26.82 -4.53
CA HIS A 84 -38.73 28.10 -5.24
C HIS A 84 -38.25 27.95 -6.69
N ASP A 85 -38.98 28.63 -7.56
CA ASP A 85 -39.04 28.55 -9.01
C ASP A 85 -38.15 29.66 -9.63
N GLN A 86 -37.23 29.26 -10.54
CA GLN A 86 -36.63 29.96 -11.71
C GLN A 86 -36.10 31.43 -11.63
N PRO A 87 -35.37 31.97 -12.66
CA PRO A 87 -34.75 31.38 -13.87
C PRO A 87 -33.24 31.73 -14.06
N ALA A 88 -32.68 31.20 -15.15
CA ALA A 88 -31.29 31.26 -15.64
C ALA A 88 -30.81 32.65 -16.14
N LEU A 89 -29.49 32.77 -16.38
CA LEU A 89 -28.76 33.51 -17.46
C LEU A 89 -27.24 33.42 -17.12
N GLU A 90 -26.45 32.58 -17.77
CA GLU A 90 -25.75 32.70 -19.08
C GLU A 90 -24.31 33.27 -19.03
N MET A 91 -23.41 32.44 -19.57
CA MET A 91 -22.10 32.64 -20.22
C MET A 91 -21.40 34.01 -20.21
N THR A 92 -20.07 33.96 -20.00
CA THR A 92 -19.11 34.49 -21.00
C THR A 92 -17.79 33.72 -20.96
N ALA A 93 -17.28 33.41 -22.15
CA ALA A 93 -16.04 32.72 -22.44
C ALA A 93 -14.87 33.72 -22.67
N GLU A 94 -13.70 33.14 -23.03
CA GLU A 94 -12.54 33.77 -23.69
C GLU A 94 -11.61 34.58 -22.76
N ASP A 95 -10.28 34.57 -22.86
CA ASP A 95 -9.30 34.06 -23.82
C ASP A 95 -7.92 34.11 -23.13
N LYS A 96 -7.05 33.11 -23.37
CA LYS A 96 -5.67 33.31 -23.87
C LYS A 96 -4.86 32.03 -23.86
N ALA A 97 -4.57 31.60 -25.07
CA ALA A 97 -3.42 30.80 -25.42
C ALA A 97 -2.09 31.47 -24.99
N VAL A 98 -1.07 30.67 -24.72
CA VAL A 98 0.18 30.56 -25.51
C VAL A 98 1.25 29.85 -24.67
N SER A 99 1.63 28.68 -25.18
CA SER A 99 2.90 27.96 -25.09
C SER A 99 4.09 28.59 -24.34
N HIS A 100 4.77 27.75 -23.55
CA HIS A 100 6.19 27.49 -23.81
C HIS A 100 6.57 26.07 -23.36
N VAL A 101 6.90 25.27 -24.37
CA VAL A 101 7.76 24.09 -24.32
C VAL A 101 9.08 24.45 -23.64
N ASN A 102 9.56 23.60 -22.74
CA ASN A 102 10.98 23.29 -22.71
C ASN A 102 11.17 21.83 -22.32
N GLU A 103 11.66 21.06 -23.28
CA GLU A 103 12.01 19.66 -23.15
C GLU A 103 13.45 19.53 -22.62
N ASN A 104 13.60 18.64 -21.62
CA ASN A 104 14.75 17.74 -21.40
C ASN A 104 16.14 18.36 -21.13
N PRO A 105 17.21 17.58 -20.77
CA PRO A 105 17.28 16.18 -20.36
C PRO A 105 18.19 15.92 -19.14
N MET A 106 18.26 14.63 -18.78
CA MET A 106 19.51 13.90 -18.51
C MET A 106 19.92 13.62 -17.04
N ALA A 107 19.97 12.31 -16.78
CA ALA A 107 20.96 11.57 -16.00
C ALA A 107 21.16 11.91 -14.51
N ALA A 108 20.85 10.94 -13.65
CA ALA A 108 21.87 9.98 -13.23
C ALA A 108 21.23 8.88 -12.35
N GLU A 109 21.35 7.64 -12.79
CA GLU A 109 21.29 6.47 -11.91
C GLU A 109 22.50 6.49 -10.97
N PRO A 110 22.33 6.17 -9.68
CA PRO A 110 23.39 5.56 -8.90
C PRO A 110 23.20 4.03 -8.92
N GLU A 111 24.06 3.39 -9.69
CA GLU A 111 24.57 2.04 -9.45
C GLU A 111 25.21 1.91 -8.05
N VAL A 112 25.40 0.65 -7.64
CA VAL A 112 26.14 0.11 -6.48
C VAL A 112 25.44 0.21 -5.12
N SER A 113 25.42 -0.80 -4.23
CA SER A 113 26.31 -1.95 -4.03
C SER A 113 25.62 -3.03 -3.19
N ASP A 114 25.97 -4.29 -3.46
CA ASP A 114 25.63 -5.49 -2.69
C ASP A 114 26.17 -5.39 -1.26
N GLU A 115 25.31 -5.06 -0.29
CA GLU A 115 25.67 -5.05 1.13
C GLU A 115 25.10 -6.28 1.84
N GLY A 116 26.01 -7.25 2.05
CA GLY A 116 26.18 -8.03 3.28
C GLY A 116 24.92 -8.50 4.00
N LEU A 117 24.69 -9.82 3.95
CA LEU A 117 23.78 -10.54 4.86
C LEU A 117 24.11 -10.21 6.32
N ALA A 118 23.31 -9.35 6.93
CA ALA A 118 23.34 -9.05 8.35
C ALA A 118 22.97 -10.31 9.16
N ASN A 119 23.90 -10.76 10.00
CA ASN A 119 23.72 -11.89 10.91
C ASN A 119 22.75 -11.51 12.04
N TYR A 120 21.46 -11.82 11.90
CA TYR A 120 20.48 -11.76 12.99
C TYR A 120 20.43 -13.09 13.74
N GLY A 121 21.44 -13.35 14.56
CA GLY A 121 21.41 -14.42 15.55
C GLY A 121 21.18 -13.84 16.94
N THR A 122 19.93 -13.78 17.42
CA THR A 122 19.68 -13.64 18.86
C THR A 122 20.22 -14.87 19.56
N GLN A 123 21.36 -14.72 20.23
CA GLN A 123 21.94 -15.74 21.09
C GLN A 123 20.97 -15.97 22.26
N LYS A 124 20.26 -17.10 22.22
CA LYS A 124 19.40 -17.56 23.31
C LYS A 124 20.25 -18.46 24.20
N ASP A 125 20.61 -17.98 25.39
CA ASP A 125 21.30 -18.80 26.39
C ASP A 125 20.54 -20.12 26.60
N ASN A 126 21.27 -21.24 26.56
CA ASN A 126 20.79 -22.63 26.63
C ASN A 126 20.04 -23.25 25.43
N SER A 127 20.12 -22.70 24.20
CA SER A 127 19.62 -23.42 23.02
C SER A 127 20.73 -24.13 22.25
N HIS A 128 20.57 -25.44 21.98
CA HIS A 128 21.41 -26.15 21.01
C HIS A 128 20.86 -25.91 19.60
N VAL A 129 21.75 -25.63 18.65
CA VAL A 129 21.38 -25.47 17.24
C VAL A 129 20.86 -26.81 16.72
N THR A 130 19.61 -26.88 16.30
CA THR A 130 19.03 -28.13 15.75
C THR A 130 19.26 -28.25 14.24
N ARG A 131 19.33 -27.13 13.52
CA ARG A 131 19.44 -27.08 12.06
C ARG A 131 20.02 -25.74 11.60
N ILE A 132 20.89 -25.79 10.59
CA ILE A 132 21.35 -24.61 9.83
C ILE A 132 20.92 -24.80 8.37
N LEU A 133 20.42 -23.73 7.74
CA LEU A 133 20.01 -23.70 6.34
C LEU A 133 20.84 -22.67 5.57
N PHE A 134 21.58 -23.12 4.56
CA PHE A 134 22.28 -22.26 3.60
C PHE A 134 21.41 -22.12 2.37
N VAL A 135 21.14 -20.90 1.92
CA VAL A 135 20.39 -20.62 0.69
C VAL A 135 21.33 -19.91 -0.27
N TYR A 136 21.45 -20.45 -1.48
CA TYR A 136 22.31 -19.90 -2.53
C TYR A 136 21.50 -19.04 -3.51
N ASN A 137 22.18 -18.19 -4.25
CA ASN A 137 21.57 -17.28 -5.24
C ASN A 137 20.94 -18.00 -6.44
N ASP A 138 21.38 -19.23 -6.72
CA ASP A 138 20.81 -20.11 -7.75
C ASP A 138 19.49 -20.79 -7.29
N GLY A 139 19.00 -20.47 -6.09
CA GLY A 139 17.80 -21.04 -5.51
C GLY A 139 17.99 -22.44 -4.89
N THR A 140 19.20 -22.98 -4.93
CA THR A 140 19.54 -24.22 -4.21
C THR A 140 19.71 -23.94 -2.72
N PHE A 141 19.58 -24.98 -1.91
CA PHE A 141 19.83 -24.87 -0.46
C PHE A 141 20.53 -26.11 0.08
N SER A 142 21.31 -25.90 1.15
CA SER A 142 21.98 -26.95 1.90
C SER A 142 21.54 -26.94 3.37
N GLU A 143 21.26 -28.12 3.90
CA GLU A 143 20.85 -28.32 5.29
C GLU A 143 21.96 -28.99 6.09
N TYR A 144 22.33 -28.40 7.23
CA TYR A 144 23.24 -29.00 8.20
C TYR A 144 22.52 -29.32 9.49
N LYS A 145 22.61 -30.58 9.92
CA LYS A 145 22.15 -31.06 11.23
C LYS A 145 23.38 -31.43 12.06
N PRO A 146 23.73 -30.68 13.11
CA PRO A 146 24.83 -31.07 13.98
C PRO A 146 24.54 -32.42 14.61
N ARG A 147 25.58 -33.27 14.70
CA ARG A 147 25.47 -34.57 15.38
C ARG A 147 25.33 -34.34 16.89
N LYS A 148 24.45 -35.12 17.53
CA LYS A 148 24.30 -35.15 18.98
C LYS A 148 25.55 -35.64 19.67
#